data_AF-A0A963AAY6-F1
#
_entry.id   AF-A0A963AAY6-F1
#
_cell.length_a   1.000
_cell.length_b   1.000
_cell.length_c   1.000
_cell.angle_alpha   90.00
_cell.angle_beta   90.00
_cell.angle_gamma   90.00
#
_symmetry.space_group_name_H-M   'P 1'
#
loop_
_entity.id
_entity.type
_entity.pdbx_description
1 polymer ?
#
loop_
_entity_poly.entity_id
_entity_poly.type
_entity_poly.pdbx_seq_one_letter_code
_entity_poly.pdbx_strand_id
1 'polypeptide(L)' 'MSRGKARTGGLLLLLAAWLLQACSNQQVYDAIQQNRQLECQKLPGTQYEECMKQYSEPYQEYERERQELLQEKPEDG' A
#
# COMPACT_ATOMS: atom_id res chain seq x y z
N MET A 1 11.59 -24.10 -37.57
CA MET A 1 11.77 -22.95 -36.65
C MET A 1 10.66 -22.95 -35.59
N SER A 2 10.92 -23.34 -34.33
CA SER A 2 9.94 -23.08 -33.24
C SER A 2 10.57 -22.92 -31.84
N ARG A 3 11.84 -23.30 -31.66
CA ARG A 3 12.56 -23.18 -30.37
C ARG A 3 12.86 -21.74 -29.90
N GLY A 4 12.71 -20.74 -30.77
CA GLY A 4 13.01 -19.32 -30.44
C GLY A 4 11.88 -18.59 -29.69
N LYS A 5 10.61 -18.87 -30.01
CA LYS A 5 9.43 -18.18 -29.44
C LYS A 5 9.16 -18.55 -27.97
N ALA A 6 9.42 -19.81 -27.59
CA ALA A 6 9.22 -20.28 -26.22
C ALA A 6 10.26 -19.67 -25.25
N ARG A 7 11.49 -19.44 -25.73
CA ARG A 7 12.57 -18.85 -24.92
C ARG A 7 12.36 -17.36 -24.65
N THR A 8 11.89 -16.60 -25.63
CA THR A 8 11.56 -15.18 -25.47
C THR A 8 10.26 -14.98 -24.67
N GLY A 9 9.24 -15.81 -24.88
CA GLY A 9 8.00 -15.76 -24.11
C GLY A 9 8.21 -16.06 -22.62
N GLY A 10 9.04 -17.06 -22.29
CA GLY A 10 9.42 -17.35 -20.91
C GLY A 10 10.21 -16.21 -20.25
N LEU A 11 11.12 -15.56 -21.00
CA LEU A 11 11.89 -14.42 -20.49
C LEU A 11 11.00 -13.19 -20.20
N LEU A 12 10.01 -12.92 -21.05
CA LEU A 12 9.05 -11.82 -20.83
C LEU A 12 8.15 -12.07 -19.62
N LEU A 13 7.71 -13.31 -19.41
CA LEU A 13 6.93 -13.69 -18.22
C LEU A 13 7.75 -13.55 -16.93
N LEU A 14 9.01 -13.96 -16.95
CA LEU A 14 9.92 -13.76 -15.81
C LEU A 14 10.14 -12.26 -15.55
N LEU A 15 10.41 -11.46 -16.59
CA LEU A 15 10.58 -10.01 -16.44
C LEU A 15 9.33 -9.35 -15.84
N ALA A 16 8.13 -9.75 -16.29
CA ALA A 16 6.87 -9.24 -15.76
C ALA A 16 6.64 -9.61 -14.29
N ALA A 17 7.03 -10.81 -13.86
CA ALA A 17 6.93 -11.23 -12.46
C ALA A 17 7.82 -10.40 -11.52
N TRP A 18 8.99 -9.97 -12.00
CA TRP A 18 9.90 -9.11 -11.21
C TRP A 18 9.33 -7.70 -11.01
N LEU A 19 8.57 -7.18 -11.96
CA LEU A 19 7.94 -5.85 -11.86
C LEU A 19 6.84 -5.79 -10.77
N LEU A 20 6.26 -6.94 -10.39
CA LEU A 20 5.24 -7.00 -9.34
C LEU A 20 5.82 -6.76 -7.93
N GLN A 21 7.15 -6.86 -7.74
CA GLN A 21 7.80 -6.58 -6.46
C GLN A 21 8.11 -5.10 -6.23
N ALA A 22 7.75 -4.22 -7.18
CA ALA A 22 8.16 -2.81 -7.15
C ALA A 22 7.26 -1.90 -6.30
N CYS A 23 6.09 -2.35 -5.85
CA CYS A 23 5.22 -1.56 -4.98
C CYS A 23 5.66 -1.70 -3.52
N SER A 24 6.10 -0.61 -2.89
CA SER A 24 6.34 -0.62 -1.45
C SER A 24 5.02 -0.47 -0.67
N ASN A 25 4.97 -1.01 0.55
CA ASN A 25 3.81 -0.85 1.45
C ASN A 25 3.51 0.63 1.71
N GLN A 26 4.56 1.45 1.86
CA GLN A 26 4.43 2.89 2.00
C GLN A 26 3.73 3.54 0.81
N GLN A 27 4.12 3.21 -0.43
CA GLN A 27 3.50 3.79 -1.63
C GLN A 27 2.01 3.46 -1.72
N VAL A 28 1.63 2.23 -1.38
CA VAL A 28 0.22 1.82 -1.37
C VAL A 28 -0.56 2.55 -0.28
N TYR A 29 0.01 2.64 0.92
CA TYR A 29 -0.59 3.36 2.05
C TYR A 29 -0.80 4.85 1.70
N ASP A 30 0.25 5.51 1.21
CA ASP A 30 0.22 6.94 0.87
C ASP A 30 -0.82 7.22 -0.22
N ALA A 31 -0.93 6.37 -1.24
CA ALA A 31 -1.93 6.51 -2.30
C ALA A 31 -3.37 6.42 -1.75
N ILE A 32 -3.61 5.49 -0.82
CA ILE A 32 -4.92 5.35 -0.16
C ILE A 32 -5.22 6.58 0.71
N GLN A 33 -4.28 7.00 1.55
CA GLN A 33 -4.48 8.16 2.43
C GLN A 33 -4.72 9.45 1.64
N GLN A 34 -3.94 9.68 0.57
CA GLN A 34 -4.15 10.81 -0.32
C GLN A 34 -5.55 10.80 -0.95
N ASN A 35 -6.03 9.63 -1.39
CA ASN A 35 -7.38 9.51 -1.92
C ASN A 35 -8.44 9.87 -0.86
N ARG A 36 -8.27 9.42 0.39
CA ARG A 36 -9.20 9.76 1.47
C ARG A 36 -9.16 11.24 1.84
N GLN A 37 -7.98 11.86 1.86
CA GLN A 37 -7.84 13.30 2.06
C GLN A 37 -8.53 14.11 0.96
N LEU A 38 -8.46 13.65 -0.30
CA LEU A 38 -9.22 14.27 -1.40
C LEU A 38 -10.74 14.16 -1.19
N GLU A 39 -11.23 13.05 -0.65
CA GLU A 39 -12.64 12.92 -0.26
C GLU A 39 -13.01 13.87 0.88
N CYS A 40 -12.12 14.08 1.86
CA CYS A 40 -12.34 15.04 2.94
C CYS A 40 -12.58 16.46 2.42
N GLN A 41 -11.91 16.88 1.33
CA GLN A 41 -12.08 18.21 0.74
C GLN A 41 -13.51 18.51 0.25
N LYS A 42 -14.35 17.48 0.09
CA LYS A 42 -15.77 17.63 -0.27
C LYS A 42 -16.66 17.93 0.94
N LEU A 43 -16.15 17.79 2.17
CA LEU A 43 -16.89 18.01 3.40
C LEU A 43 -16.77 19.47 3.87
N PRO A 44 -17.83 20.04 4.47
CA PRO A 44 -17.78 21.40 5.00
C PRO A 44 -17.42 21.45 6.50
N GLY A 45 -16.77 22.53 6.90
CA GLY A 45 -16.60 22.93 8.31
C GLY A 45 -15.91 21.88 9.18
N THR A 46 -16.47 21.58 10.34
CA THR A 46 -15.91 20.63 11.31
C THR A 46 -15.73 19.22 10.74
N GLN A 47 -16.59 18.80 9.80
CA GLN A 47 -16.49 17.49 9.17
C GLN A 47 -15.22 17.36 8.32
N TYR A 48 -14.76 18.46 7.71
CA TYR A 48 -13.48 18.49 7.00
C TYR A 48 -12.33 18.26 7.99
N GLU A 49 -12.31 18.99 9.10
CA GLU A 49 -11.23 18.94 10.09
C GLU A 49 -11.12 17.55 10.73
N GLU A 50 -12.24 16.96 11.13
CA GLU A 50 -12.29 15.61 11.70
C GLU A 50 -11.83 14.54 10.69
N CYS A 51 -12.30 14.63 9.45
CA CYS A 51 -11.89 13.73 8.37
C CYS A 51 -10.39 13.84 8.07
N MET A 52 -9.87 15.06 7.92
CA MET A 52 -8.45 15.29 7.65
C MET A 52 -7.60 14.74 8.80
N LYS A 53 -8.00 14.94 10.06
CA LYS A 53 -7.30 14.39 11.21
C LYS A 53 -7.21 12.86 11.13
N GLN A 54 -8.30 12.19 10.78
CA GLN A 54 -8.35 10.73 10.67
C GLN A 54 -7.39 10.17 9.61
N TYR A 55 -7.17 10.88 8.51
CA TYR A 55 -6.38 10.39 7.37
C TYR A 55 -5.03 11.11 7.21
N SER A 56 -4.54 11.74 8.28
CA SER A 56 -3.26 12.48 8.30
C SER A 56 -2.10 11.72 8.95
N GLU A 57 -2.33 10.49 9.39
CA GLU A 57 -1.31 9.64 10.02
C GLU A 57 -0.15 9.36 9.03
N PRO A 58 1.11 9.64 9.40
CA PRO A 58 2.26 9.27 8.58
C PRO A 58 2.50 7.76 8.57
N TYR A 59 2.93 7.21 7.43
CA TYR A 59 3.16 5.76 7.27
C TYR A 59 4.06 5.15 8.36
N GLN A 60 5.08 5.87 8.83
CA GLN A 60 6.00 5.38 9.86
C GLN A 60 5.32 5.17 11.21
N GLU A 61 4.34 6.02 11.55
CA GLU A 61 3.56 5.91 12.78
C GLU A 61 2.65 4.69 12.69
N TYR A 62 1.86 4.63 11.60
CA TYR A 62 1.01 3.50 11.27
C TYR A 62 1.75 2.16 11.33
N GLU A 63 2.92 2.06 10.69
CA GLU A 63 3.67 0.82 10.66
C GLU A 63 4.21 0.47 12.06
N ARG A 64 4.64 1.45 12.85
CA ARG A 64 5.07 1.20 14.23
C ARG A 64 3.93 0.65 15.09
N GLU A 65 2.77 1.32 15.10
CA GLU A 65 1.59 0.87 15.84
C GLU A 65 1.14 -0.53 15.38
N ARG A 66 1.14 -0.77 14.07
CA ARG A 66 0.85 -2.08 13.48
C ARG A 66 1.79 -3.17 14.00
N GLN A 67 3.09 -2.90 14.07
CA GLN A 67 4.07 -3.86 14.56
C GLN A 67 3.95 -4.10 16.06
N GLU A 68 3.60 -3.09 16.84
CA GLU A 68 3.33 -3.23 18.28
C GLU A 68 2.13 -4.16 18.52
N LEU A 69 1.03 -3.97 17.78
CA LEU A 69 -0.15 -4.84 17.86
C LEU A 69 0.14 -6.30 17.48
N LEU A 70 1.06 -6.53 16.55
CA LEU A 70 1.49 -7.86 16.15
C LEU A 70 2.40 -8.53 17.19
N GLN A 71 3.13 -7.75 17.99
CA GLN A 71 4.01 -8.22 19.06
C GLN A 71 3.27 -8.43 20.39
N GLU A 72 2.18 -7.70 20.64
CA GLU A 72 1.39 -7.81 21.86
C GLU A 72 0.45 -9.03 21.90
N LYS A 73 0.20 -9.71 20.77
CA LYS A 73 -0.50 -11.01 20.80
C LYS A 73 0.45 -12.07 21.34
N PRO A 74 0.25 -12.63 22.56
CA PRO A 74 0.84 -13.91 22.86
C PRO A 74 0.26 -14.90 21.87
N GLU A 75 1.10 -15.78 21.32
CA GLU A 75 0.62 -16.98 20.65
C GLU A 75 -0.25 -17.77 21.65
N ASP A 76 -1.56 -17.65 21.51
CA ASP A 76 -2.51 -18.65 21.98
C ASP A 76 -2.60 -19.69 20.86
N GLY A 77 -2.07 -20.88 21.15
CA GLY A 77 -2.03 -22.03 20.24
C GLY A 77 -3.37 -22.74 20.09
#